data_AF-A0AAW9K962-F1
#
_entry.id   AF-A0AAW9K962-F1
#
_cell.length_a   1.000
_cell.length_b   1.000
_cell.length_c   1.000
_cell.angle_alpha   90.00
_cell.angle_beta   90.00
_cell.angle_gamma   90.00
#
_symmetry.space_group_name_H-M   'P 1'
#
loop_
_entity.id
_entity.type
_entity.pdbx_description
1 polymer ?
#
loop_
_entity_poly.entity_id
_entity_poly.type
_entity_poly.pdbx_seq_one_letter_code
_entity_poly.pdbx_strand_id
1 'polypeptide(L)'
;YKNSQNFVNAVQAARQYVQHLDMLTIVAGACQSHFEALLLEGANFASSPGRIMIHALDPGYVAAKAAYTSIKETVQIADIAPHTMTGMEGLGGVETRGSHRLGMPKWKDLATLSVTPSIDL
;
A
#
# COMPACT_ATOMS: atom_id res chain seq x y z
N TYR A 1 3.68 -20.90 -7.56
CA TYR A 1 2.34 -20.26 -7.57
C TYR A 1 1.26 -20.93 -6.71
N LYS A 2 1.55 -21.85 -5.77
CA LYS A 2 0.49 -22.55 -5.00
C LYS A 2 -0.48 -21.62 -4.25
N ASN A 3 0.00 -20.45 -3.81
CA ASN A 3 -0.79 -19.49 -3.02
C ASN A 3 -1.28 -18.28 -3.83
N SER A 4 -0.93 -18.17 -5.12
CA SER A 4 -1.28 -17.00 -5.92
C SER A 4 -2.79 -16.80 -6.04
N GLN A 5 -3.56 -17.89 -6.05
CA GLN A 5 -5.03 -17.81 -6.07
C GLN A 5 -5.60 -17.15 -4.82
N ASN A 6 -5.03 -17.41 -3.64
CA ASN A 6 -5.50 -16.81 -2.39
C ASN A 6 -5.27 -15.30 -2.40
N PHE A 7 -4.10 -14.86 -2.91
CA PHE A 7 -3.82 -13.43 -3.07
C PHE A 7 -4.75 -12.78 -4.09
N VAL A 8 -4.97 -13.40 -5.24
CA VAL A 8 -5.92 -12.94 -6.26
C VAL A 8 -7.32 -12.75 -5.67
N ASN A 9 -7.86 -13.77 -5.00
CA ASN A 9 -9.19 -13.70 -4.40
C ASN A 9 -9.27 -12.59 -3.33
N ALA A 10 -8.21 -12.40 -2.54
CA ALA A 10 -8.16 -11.34 -1.53
C ALA A 10 -8.14 -9.94 -2.16
N VAL A 11 -7.36 -9.73 -3.23
CA VAL A 11 -7.33 -8.48 -3.99
C VAL A 11 -8.71 -8.19 -4.58
N GLN A 12 -9.33 -9.20 -5.20
CA GLN A 12 -10.65 -9.09 -5.79
C GLN A 12 -11.72 -8.71 -4.75
N ALA A 13 -11.73 -9.38 -3.58
CA ALA A 13 -12.65 -9.06 -2.50
C ALA A 13 -12.45 -7.63 -1.95
N ALA A 14 -11.20 -7.19 -1.80
CA ALA A 14 -10.89 -5.82 -1.39
C ALA A 14 -11.38 -4.79 -2.43
N ARG A 15 -11.24 -5.10 -3.73
CA ARG A 15 -11.70 -4.23 -4.82
C ARG A 15 -13.21 -4.20 -5.00
N GLN A 16 -13.91 -5.27 -4.62
CA GLN A 16 -15.36 -5.25 -4.52
C GLN A 16 -15.86 -4.28 -3.43
N TYR A 17 -15.08 -4.09 -2.36
CA TYR A 17 -15.40 -3.14 -1.30
C TYR A 17 -14.97 -1.70 -1.63
N VAL A 18 -13.72 -1.51 -2.09
CA VAL A 18 -13.19 -0.20 -2.53
C VAL A 18 -12.53 -0.35 -3.90
N GLN A 19 -13.26 0.08 -4.93
CA GLN A 19 -12.83 0.01 -6.33
C GLN A 19 -11.73 1.03 -6.67
N HIS A 20 -11.73 2.18 -6.00
CA HIS A 20 -10.81 3.28 -6.33
C HIS A 20 -9.38 3.01 -5.85
N LEU A 21 -8.42 2.96 -6.79
CA LEU A 21 -7.01 2.63 -6.53
C LEU A 21 -6.36 3.55 -5.50
N ASP A 22 -6.64 4.85 -5.55
CA ASP A 22 -6.05 5.82 -4.60
C ASP A 22 -6.77 5.90 -3.24
N MET A 23 -7.95 5.28 -3.12
CA MET A 23 -8.68 5.24 -1.84
C MET A 23 -8.24 4.03 -1.02
N LEU A 24 -7.85 2.94 -1.69
CA LEU A 24 -7.28 1.75 -1.08
C LEU A 24 -6.06 1.30 -1.90
N THR A 25 -4.87 1.64 -1.40
CA THR A 25 -3.61 1.12 -1.96
C THR A 25 -3.40 -0.33 -1.52
N ILE A 26 -3.31 -1.24 -2.47
CA ILE A 26 -3.08 -2.68 -2.23
C ILE A 26 -1.65 -3.03 -2.65
N VAL A 27 -0.89 -3.59 -1.70
CA VAL A 27 0.42 -4.22 -1.94
C VAL A 27 0.23 -5.73 -1.76
N ALA A 28 0.47 -6.51 -2.81
CA ALA A 28 0.13 -7.94 -2.82
C ALA A 28 1.29 -8.86 -3.23
N GLY A 29 1.13 -10.13 -2.86
CA GLY A 29 2.03 -11.21 -3.25
C GLY A 29 3.12 -11.52 -2.23
N ALA A 30 3.99 -12.44 -2.64
CA ALA A 30 5.15 -12.93 -1.89
C ALA A 30 6.20 -13.45 -2.89
N CYS A 31 7.22 -14.15 -2.41
CA CYS A 31 8.18 -14.87 -3.25
C CYS A 31 7.45 -15.74 -4.29
N GLN A 32 7.81 -15.59 -5.57
CA GLN A 32 7.24 -16.36 -6.69
C GLN A 32 5.71 -16.26 -6.82
N SER A 33 5.14 -15.11 -6.46
CA SER A 33 3.74 -14.81 -6.75
C SER A 33 3.53 -14.51 -8.23
N HIS A 34 2.31 -14.71 -8.74
CA HIS A 34 1.99 -14.39 -10.13
C HIS A 34 1.70 -12.89 -10.24
N PHE A 35 2.77 -12.12 -10.42
CA PHE A 35 2.77 -10.66 -10.47
C PHE A 35 1.67 -10.07 -11.36
N GLU A 36 1.56 -10.55 -12.59
CA GLU A 36 0.65 -10.01 -13.61
C GLU A 36 -0.82 -10.24 -13.23
N ALA A 37 -1.15 -11.40 -12.64
CA ALA A 37 -2.50 -11.69 -12.19
C ALA A 37 -2.92 -10.76 -11.03
N LEU A 38 -1.99 -10.44 -10.12
CA LEU A 38 -2.29 -9.52 -9.01
C LEU A 38 -2.57 -8.10 -9.49
N LEU A 39 -1.81 -7.61 -10.48
CA LEU A 39 -2.09 -6.31 -11.08
C LEU A 39 -3.40 -6.30 -11.87
N LEU A 40 -3.68 -7.37 -12.61
CA LEU A 40 -4.93 -7.50 -13.37
C LEU A 40 -6.17 -7.43 -12.45
N GLU A 41 -6.09 -8.01 -11.26
CA GLU A 41 -7.17 -7.97 -10.26
C GLU A 41 -7.26 -6.64 -9.50
N GLY A 42 -6.33 -5.72 -9.76
CA GLY A 42 -6.36 -4.35 -9.24
C GLY A 42 -5.46 -4.08 -8.05
N ALA A 43 -4.43 -4.90 -7.78
CA ALA A 43 -3.38 -4.49 -6.86
C ALA A 43 -2.63 -3.27 -7.42
N ASN A 44 -2.27 -2.31 -6.56
CA ASN A 44 -1.44 -1.18 -6.98
C ASN A 44 0.00 -1.64 -7.18
N PHE A 45 0.51 -2.41 -6.22
CA PHE A 45 1.85 -2.98 -6.25
C PHE A 45 1.78 -4.48 -6.04
N ALA A 46 2.63 -5.20 -6.76
CA ALA A 46 2.79 -6.63 -6.62
C ALA A 46 4.26 -7.01 -6.58
N SER A 47 4.55 -8.13 -5.95
CA SER A 47 5.90 -8.63 -5.84
C SER A 47 6.25 -9.70 -6.89
N SER A 48 7.54 -9.93 -7.05
CA SER A 48 8.14 -10.97 -7.87
C SER A 48 7.83 -10.87 -9.38
N PRO A 49 7.93 -9.70 -10.05
CA PRO A 49 7.82 -9.62 -11.51
C PRO A 49 8.86 -10.50 -12.21
N GLY A 50 10.07 -10.61 -11.66
CA GLY A 50 11.12 -11.54 -12.12
C GLY A 50 10.93 -12.99 -11.67
N ARG A 51 9.85 -13.32 -10.94
CA ARG A 51 9.57 -14.65 -10.36
C ARG A 51 10.68 -15.16 -9.42
N ILE A 52 11.32 -14.22 -8.72
CA ILE A 52 12.41 -14.45 -7.76
C ILE A 52 11.95 -14.45 -6.30
N MET A 53 12.86 -14.84 -5.41
CA MET A 53 12.67 -14.64 -3.97
C MET A 53 12.88 -13.17 -3.62
N ILE A 54 11.86 -12.53 -3.07
CA ILE A 54 11.90 -11.12 -2.66
C ILE A 54 12.35 -11.02 -1.21
N HIS A 55 12.93 -9.89 -0.83
CA HIS A 55 13.21 -9.62 0.56
C HIS A 55 11.94 -9.27 1.33
N ALA A 56 11.80 -9.77 2.56
CA ALA A 56 10.58 -9.60 3.37
C ALA A 56 10.26 -8.12 3.70
N LEU A 57 11.28 -7.25 3.72
CA LEU A 57 11.08 -5.82 3.96
C LEU A 57 10.61 -5.03 2.73
N ASP A 58 10.79 -5.58 1.52
CA ASP A 58 10.53 -4.84 0.28
C ASP A 58 9.05 -4.43 0.16
N PRO A 59 8.06 -5.33 0.33
CA PRO A 59 6.65 -4.93 0.36
C PRO A 59 6.31 -3.94 1.50
N GLY A 60 6.98 -4.07 2.64
CA GLY A 60 6.79 -3.17 3.79
C GLY A 60 7.27 -1.75 3.48
N TYR A 61 8.38 -1.61 2.76
CA TYR A 61 8.88 -0.31 2.32
C TYR A 61 7.92 0.37 1.33
N VAL A 62 7.36 -0.38 0.37
CA VAL A 62 6.33 0.13 -0.55
C VAL A 62 5.12 0.67 0.22
N ALA A 63 4.62 -0.10 1.19
CA ALA A 63 3.49 0.29 2.03
C ALA A 63 3.81 1.55 2.85
N ALA A 64 4.99 1.63 3.45
CA ALA A 64 5.43 2.80 4.21
C ALA A 64 5.54 4.05 3.31
N LYS A 65 6.15 3.92 2.13
CA LYS A 65 6.24 5.02 1.16
C LYS A 65 4.86 5.53 0.80
N ALA A 66 3.93 4.64 0.44
CA ALA A 66 2.56 5.02 0.13
C ALA A 66 1.84 5.70 1.30
N ALA A 67 2.03 5.19 2.53
CA ALA A 67 1.39 5.70 3.73
C ALA A 67 1.88 7.10 4.13
N TYR A 68 3.19 7.37 4.01
CA TYR A 68 3.81 8.62 4.44
C TYR A 68 3.95 9.67 3.34
N THR A 69 3.72 9.32 2.07
CA THR A 69 3.63 10.30 0.98
C THR A 69 2.31 11.05 1.05
N SER A 70 2.35 12.36 0.78
CA SER A 70 1.17 13.23 0.77
C SER A 70 0.12 12.75 -0.23
N ILE A 71 -1.16 12.92 0.08
CA ILE A 71 -2.26 12.75 -0.90
C ILE A 71 -2.11 13.65 -2.15
N LYS A 72 -1.26 14.68 -2.07
CA LYS A 72 -0.95 15.62 -3.16
C LYS A 72 0.17 15.11 -4.07
N GLU A 73 0.82 14.02 -3.73
CA GLU A 73 1.97 13.47 -4.44
C GLU A 73 1.64 12.07 -4.96
N THR A 74 2.37 11.68 -6.01
CA THR A 74 2.27 10.36 -6.63
C THR A 74 3.38 9.46 -6.09
N VAL A 75 3.07 8.18 -5.94
CA VAL A 75 3.95 7.11 -5.49
C VAL A 75 4.05 6.11 -6.63
N GLN A 76 5.27 5.89 -7.13
CA GLN A 76 5.56 5.01 -8.25
C GLN A 76 6.75 4.11 -7.91
N ILE A 77 6.81 2.94 -8.54
CA ILE A 77 7.83 1.94 -8.22
C ILE A 77 9.25 2.41 -8.57
N ALA A 78 9.40 3.26 -9.60
CA ALA A 78 10.69 3.81 -9.99
C ALA A 78 11.38 4.58 -8.85
N ASP A 79 10.60 5.23 -7.98
CA ASP A 79 11.12 5.98 -6.83
C ASP A 79 11.32 5.09 -5.59
N ILE A 80 10.78 3.87 -5.60
CA ILE A 80 10.85 2.93 -4.47
C ILE A 80 11.95 1.91 -4.68
N ALA A 81 12.03 1.33 -5.88
CA ALA A 81 12.91 0.21 -6.20
C ALA A 81 14.38 0.44 -5.81
N PRO A 82 14.99 1.63 -6.03
CA PRO A 82 16.37 1.90 -5.60
C PRO A 82 16.61 1.81 -4.09
N HIS A 83 15.56 1.87 -3.28
CA HIS A 83 15.61 1.80 -1.82
C HIS A 83 15.20 0.43 -1.26
N THR A 84 14.90 -0.53 -2.13
CA THR A 84 14.54 -1.90 -1.75
C THR A 84 15.69 -2.85 -2.04
N MET A 85 15.74 -4.00 -1.36
CA MET A 85 16.85 -4.94 -1.52
C MET A 85 16.81 -5.68 -2.85
N THR A 86 15.61 -5.98 -3.35
CA THR A 86 15.41 -6.75 -4.57
C THR A 86 15.17 -5.87 -5.80
N GLY A 87 14.87 -4.59 -5.59
CA GLY A 87 14.68 -3.63 -6.68
C GLY A 87 13.54 -3.99 -7.65
N MET A 88 13.70 -3.60 -8.91
CA MET A 88 12.68 -3.76 -9.96
C MET A 88 12.39 -5.22 -10.32
N GLU A 89 13.31 -6.15 -10.02
CA GLU A 89 13.05 -7.59 -10.25
C GLU A 89 12.14 -8.18 -9.16
N GLY A 90 12.13 -7.56 -7.98
CA GLY A 90 11.37 -8.02 -6.82
C GLY A 90 10.04 -7.32 -6.63
N LEU A 91 9.87 -6.11 -7.14
CA LEU A 91 8.64 -5.32 -6.99
C LEU A 91 8.30 -4.58 -8.27
N GLY A 92 6.99 -4.47 -8.53
CA GLY A 92 6.44 -3.70 -9.62
C GLY A 92 5.06 -3.16 -9.26
N GLY A 93 4.47 -2.37 -10.14
CA GLY A 93 3.13 -1.86 -9.93
C GLY A 93 2.76 -0.70 -10.82
N VAL A 94 1.54 -0.22 -10.62
CA VAL A 94 1.02 1.03 -11.18
C VAL A 94 1.18 2.15 -10.16
N GLU A 95 1.26 3.39 -10.64
CA GLU A 95 1.32 4.54 -9.77
C GLU A 95 0.03 4.74 -8.96
N THR A 96 0.14 5.37 -7.79
CA THR A 96 -0.98 5.70 -6.89
C THR A 96 -0.72 7.02 -6.19
N ARG A 97 -1.76 7.64 -5.63
CA ARG A 97 -1.59 8.76 -4.71
C ARG A 97 -1.09 8.30 -3.34
N GLY A 98 -0.35 9.17 -2.65
CA GLY A 98 -0.01 8.97 -1.25
C GLY A 98 -1.24 8.97 -0.34
N SER A 99 -1.10 8.45 0.87
CA SER A 99 -2.20 8.37 1.85
C SER A 99 -2.09 9.40 2.98
N HIS A 100 -0.98 10.12 3.09
CA HIS A 100 -0.73 11.03 4.20
C HIS A 100 -1.53 12.33 4.08
N ARG A 101 -2.32 12.64 5.12
CA ARG A 101 -3.09 13.88 5.24
C ARG A 101 -2.61 14.69 6.43
N LEU A 102 -2.37 15.98 6.19
CA LEU A 102 -2.05 16.95 7.24
C LEU A 102 -3.35 17.61 7.71
N GLY A 103 -3.69 17.43 9.00
CA GLY A 103 -4.77 18.16 9.66
C GLY A 103 -4.24 19.42 10.36
N MET A 104 -4.98 20.52 10.25
CA MET A 104 -4.69 21.79 10.93
C MET A 104 -5.90 22.27 11.75
N PRO A 105 -5.71 22.81 12.97
CA PRO A 105 -4.43 22.88 13.69
C PRO A 105 -3.90 21.48 14.05
N LYS A 106 -2.60 21.36 14.38
CA LYS A 106 -2.04 20.09 14.86
C LYS A 106 -2.95 19.56 15.97
N TRP A 107 -3.44 18.33 15.78
CA TRP A 107 -4.37 17.72 16.72
C TRP A 107 -3.63 17.66 18.05
N LYS A 108 -4.11 18.39 19.05
CA LYS A 108 -3.58 18.25 20.41
C LYS A 108 -3.89 16.82 20.83
N ASP A 109 -2.91 16.15 21.44
CA ASP A 109 -3.12 14.82 21.99
C ASP A 109 -4.34 14.89 22.93
N LEU A 110 -5.42 14.19 22.58
CA LEU A 110 -6.68 14.26 23.32
C LEU A 110 -6.50 13.79 24.77
N ALA A 111 -5.46 13.01 25.05
CA ALA A 111 -5.06 12.62 26.40
C ALA A 111 -4.48 13.77 27.24
N THR A 112 -4.03 14.85 26.59
CA THR A 112 -3.48 16.06 27.25
C THR A 112 -4.48 17.21 27.35
N LEU A 113 -5.64 17.05 26.71
CA LEU A 113 -6.70 18.03 26.73
C LEU A 113 -7.58 17.79 27.96
N SER A 114 -7.46 18.64 28.97
CA SER A 114 -8.38 18.71 30.12
C SER A 114 -9.73 19.29 29.69
N VAL A 115 -10.46 18.60 28.82
CA VAL A 115 -11.84 18.97 28.47
C VAL A 115 -12.77 18.09 29.29
N THR A 116 -13.49 18.68 30.23
CA THR A 116 -14.68 18.04 30.79
C THR A 116 -15.74 18.10 29.69
N PRO A 117 -16.23 16.96 29.16
CA PRO A 117 -17.31 17.01 28.19
C PRO A 117 -18.54 17.61 28.87
N SER A 118 -18.91 18.83 28.48
CA SER A 118 -20.21 19.39 28.80
C SER A 118 -21.24 18.64 27.97
N ILE A 119 -21.92 17.69 28.61
CA ILE A 119 -23.14 17.11 28.08
C ILE A 119 -24.22 18.16 28.30
N ASP A 120 -24.47 18.98 27.29
CA ASP A 120 -25.66 19.82 27.25
C ASP A 120 -26.85 18.90 26.90
N LEU A 121 -27.64 18.57 27.92
CA LEU A 121 -28.94 17.88 27.85
C LEU A 121 -30.05 18.87 27.48
#